data_AF-A0A2E3JRC7-F1
#
_entry.id   AF-A0A2E3JRC7-F1
#
_cell.length_a   1.000
_cell.length_b   1.000
_cell.length_c   1.000
_cell.angle_alpha   90.00
_cell.angle_beta   90.00
_cell.angle_gamma   90.00
#
_symmetry.space_group_name_H-M   'P 1'
#
loop_
_entity.id
_entity.type
_entity.pdbx_description
1 polymer ?
#
loop_
_entity_poly.entity_id
_entity_poly.type
_entity_poly.pdbx_seq_one_letter_code
_entity_poly.pdbx_strand_id
1 'polypeptide(L)'
;MNTRASRFFLFKCGGWKNEYWIVDEKSLQEVPKPREMIIKFSNIEQIREYAITQNPQDLPIVDRCRDRTAWHTPEGRERIKQAKLGQSNPNSNGLTEAHRAKISQTMTGTRRGEFNPMYGRTHKAKTIELIRQKAFARPKMRWCVEPSGKSHLIRADGEIPEEWQWGRYYDKYRPNE
;
A
#
# COMPACT_ATOMS: atom_id res chain seq x y z
N MET A 1 -6.27 -15.19 28.44
CA MET A 1 -5.59 -14.65 27.24
C MET A 1 -5.45 -15.78 26.23
N ASN A 2 -6.14 -15.72 25.09
CA ASN A 2 -6.09 -16.77 24.08
C ASN A 2 -4.79 -16.59 23.27
N THR A 3 -3.68 -17.14 23.77
CA THR A 3 -2.38 -17.08 23.11
C THR A 3 -2.50 -17.68 21.71
N ARG A 4 -2.08 -16.93 20.70
CA ARG A 4 -2.10 -17.38 19.30
C ARG A 4 -1.11 -18.54 19.20
N ALA A 5 -1.54 -19.68 18.64
CA ALA A 5 -0.68 -20.84 18.50
C ALA A 5 0.61 -20.45 17.78
N SER A 6 1.74 -20.75 18.40
CA SER A 6 3.07 -20.30 17.95
C SER A 6 3.78 -21.35 17.11
N ARG A 7 3.30 -22.59 17.18
CA ARG A 7 3.86 -23.75 16.49
C ARG A 7 2.74 -24.60 15.90
N PHE A 8 3.05 -25.16 14.74
CA PHE A 8 2.19 -26.08 14.01
C PHE A 8 2.95 -27.40 13.83
N PHE A 9 2.21 -28.49 13.76
CA PHE A 9 2.75 -29.85 13.72
C PHE A 9 2.10 -30.65 12.59
N LEU A 10 2.91 -31.46 11.91
CA LEU A 10 2.44 -32.45 10.95
C LEU A 10 2.62 -33.84 11.56
N PHE A 11 1.53 -34.59 11.62
CA PHE A 11 1.52 -35.99 12.03
C PHE A 11 1.11 -36.89 10.87
N LYS A 12 1.67 -38.10 10.84
CA LYS A 12 1.17 -39.22 10.05
C LYS A 12 0.51 -40.21 11.00
N CYS A 13 -0.77 -40.47 10.75
CA CYS A 13 -1.50 -41.50 11.49
C CYS A 13 -1.37 -42.83 10.74
N GLY A 14 -0.98 -43.88 11.46
CA GLY A 14 -0.88 -45.24 10.94
C GLY A 14 -2.08 -46.10 11.37
N GLY A 15 -2.24 -47.26 10.75
CA GLY A 15 -3.30 -48.23 11.09
C GLY A 15 -4.52 -48.12 10.18
N TRP A 16 -5.73 -48.17 10.74
CA TRP A 16 -6.97 -48.24 9.96
C TRP A 16 -7.30 -46.94 9.21
N LYS A 17 -6.76 -45.80 9.65
CA LYS A 17 -6.82 -44.53 8.94
C LYS A 17 -5.41 -44.06 8.62
N ASN A 18 -5.00 -44.20 7.37
CA ASN A 18 -3.72 -43.74 6.86
C ASN A 18 -3.90 -42.32 6.31
N GLU A 19 -3.67 -41.32 7.16
CA GLU A 19 -3.96 -39.91 6.87
C GLU A 19 -2.93 -38.98 7.53
N TYR A 20 -2.77 -37.79 6.95
CA TYR A 20 -1.93 -36.73 7.49
C TYR A 20 -2.76 -35.75 8.31
N TRP A 21 -2.24 -35.31 9.44
CA TRP A 21 -2.90 -34.37 10.34
C TRP A 21 -2.03 -33.13 10.53
N ILE A 22 -2.60 -31.96 10.21
CA ILE A 22 -2.00 -30.66 10.45
C ILE A 22 -2.71 -30.02 11.64
N VAL A 23 -2.00 -29.86 12.75
CA VAL A 23 -2.56 -29.38 14.03
C VAL A 23 -1.72 -28.28 14.64
N ASP A 24 -2.35 -27.50 15.51
CA ASP A 24 -1.70 -26.47 16.31
C ASP A 24 -1.38 -26.97 17.74
N GLU A 25 -0.71 -26.15 18.55
CA GLU A 25 -0.39 -26.50 19.95
C GLU A 25 -1.63 -26.85 20.80
N LYS A 26 -2.82 -26.37 20.43
CA LYS A 26 -4.05 -26.56 21.21
C LYS A 26 -4.78 -27.85 20.84
N SER A 27 -4.75 -28.22 19.56
CA SER A 27 -5.41 -29.40 19.00
C SER A 27 -4.55 -30.67 19.00
N LEU A 28 -3.38 -30.64 19.65
CA LEU A 28 -2.42 -31.75 19.64
C LEU A 28 -2.97 -33.07 20.26
N GLN A 29 -3.92 -32.96 21.19
CA GLN A 29 -4.56 -34.12 21.83
C GLN A 29 -5.58 -34.82 20.93
N GLU A 30 -6.09 -34.14 19.89
CA GLU A 30 -7.12 -34.67 19.00
C GLU A 30 -6.56 -35.64 17.95
N VAL A 31 -5.24 -35.67 17.75
CA VAL A 31 -4.60 -36.54 16.75
C VAL A 31 -4.76 -38.02 17.15
N PRO A 32 -5.37 -38.88 16.30
CA PRO A 32 -5.57 -40.31 16.59
C PRO A 32 -4.26 -41.06 16.86
N LYS A 33 -4.30 -42.13 17.67
CA LYS A 33 -3.16 -43.07 17.84
C LYS A 33 -3.38 -44.31 16.96
N PRO A 34 -2.33 -44.92 16.39
CA PRO A 34 -0.91 -44.59 16.46
C PRO A 34 -0.53 -43.39 15.56
N ARG A 35 0.23 -42.44 16.11
CA ARG A 35 0.67 -41.21 15.43
C ARG A 35 2.18 -41.05 15.48
N GLU A 36 2.75 -40.67 14.35
CA GLU A 36 4.16 -40.28 14.21
C GLU A 36 4.23 -38.79 13.85
N MET A 37 5.00 -38.02 14.62
CA MET A 37 5.25 -36.61 14.30
C MET A 37 6.34 -36.53 13.25
N ILE A 38 6.04 -35.96 12.08
CA ILE A 38 7.01 -35.83 10.99
C ILE A 38 7.86 -34.57 11.20
N ILE A 39 7.19 -33.43 11.38
CA ILE A 39 7.89 -32.14 11.46
C ILE A 39 7.06 -31.10 12.21
N LYS A 40 7.72 -30.02 12.63
CA LYS A 40 7.12 -28.84 13.25
C LYS A 40 7.63 -27.57 12.58
N PHE A 41 6.77 -26.58 12.41
CA PHE A 41 7.13 -25.26 11.90
C PHE A 41 6.45 -24.15 12.72
N SER A 42 6.98 -22.93 12.61
CA SER A 42 6.36 -21.72 13.17
C SER A 42 5.34 -21.08 12.22
N ASN A 43 5.35 -21.46 10.94
CA ASN A 43 4.43 -20.99 9.92
C ASN A 43 3.55 -22.13 9.40
N ILE A 44 2.24 -21.91 9.40
CA ILE A 44 1.23 -22.87 8.92
C ILE A 44 1.40 -23.19 7.43
N GLU A 45 1.77 -22.20 6.61
CA GLU A 45 1.87 -22.39 5.16
C GLU A 45 3.02 -23.32 4.79
N GLN A 46 4.13 -23.23 5.51
CA GLN A 46 5.27 -24.14 5.34
C GLN A 46 4.89 -25.59 5.67
N ILE A 47 4.04 -25.80 6.69
CA ILE A 47 3.54 -27.14 7.03
C ILE A 47 2.60 -27.69 5.97
N ARG A 48 1.70 -26.87 5.42
CA ARG A 48 0.79 -27.29 4.35
C ARG A 48 1.56 -27.70 3.10
N GLU A 49 2.53 -26.89 2.69
CA GLU A 49 3.39 -27.20 1.54
C GLU A 49 4.23 -28.46 1.76
N TYR A 50 4.78 -28.62 2.97
CA TYR A 50 5.53 -29.82 3.32
C TYR A 50 4.64 -31.08 3.36
N ALA A 51 3.42 -30.98 3.87
CA ALA A 51 2.46 -32.09 3.88
C ALA A 51 2.11 -32.57 2.47
N ILE A 52 1.89 -31.63 1.54
CA ILE A 52 1.65 -31.95 0.11
C ILE A 52 2.89 -32.65 -0.48
N THR A 53 4.08 -32.14 -0.19
CA THR A 53 5.34 -32.70 -0.70
C THR A 53 5.60 -34.13 -0.17
N GLN A 54 5.27 -34.39 1.10
CA GLN A 54 5.42 -35.71 1.73
C GLN A 54 4.27 -36.68 1.44
N ASN A 55 3.26 -36.26 0.67
CA ASN A 55 2.10 -37.07 0.35
C ASN A 55 2.03 -37.44 -1.16
N PRO A 56 3.00 -38.21 -1.68
CA PRO A 56 2.96 -38.66 -3.08
C PRO A 56 1.84 -39.68 -3.35
N GLN A 57 1.26 -40.26 -2.29
CA GLN A 57 0.19 -41.26 -2.35
C GLN A 57 -1.22 -40.63 -2.27
N ASP A 58 -1.30 -39.30 -2.22
CA ASP A 58 -2.55 -38.53 -2.14
C ASP A 58 -3.50 -39.00 -1.02
N LEU A 59 -2.92 -39.32 0.14
CA LEU A 59 -3.66 -39.67 1.34
C LEU A 59 -4.46 -38.46 1.87
N PRO A 60 -5.58 -38.68 2.59
CA PRO A 60 -6.36 -37.59 3.17
C PRO A 60 -5.51 -36.71 4.10
N ILE A 61 -5.63 -35.39 3.94
CA ILE A 61 -5.00 -34.39 4.83
C ILE A 61 -6.10 -33.72 5.66
N VAL A 62 -6.08 -33.94 6.96
CA VAL A 62 -6.97 -33.30 7.93
C VAL A 62 -6.27 -32.05 8.47
N ASP A 63 -6.66 -30.88 7.97
CA ASP A 63 -6.18 -29.59 8.48
C ASP A 63 -7.11 -29.04 9.56
N ARG A 64 -6.64 -29.06 10.82
CA ARG A 64 -7.35 -28.48 11.98
C ARG A 64 -6.83 -27.09 12.34
N CYS A 65 -5.89 -26.56 11.56
CA CYS A 65 -5.36 -25.23 11.81
C CYS A 65 -6.27 -24.15 11.20
N ARG A 66 -6.05 -22.89 11.63
CA ARG A 66 -6.81 -21.73 11.13
C ARG A 66 -6.75 -21.59 9.61
N ASP A 67 -7.85 -21.12 9.01
CA ASP A 67 -7.91 -20.84 7.58
C ASP A 67 -6.92 -19.76 7.14
N ARG A 68 -6.49 -19.85 5.88
CA ARG A 68 -5.65 -18.84 5.24
C ARG A 68 -6.45 -17.54 5.09
N THR A 69 -6.23 -16.58 5.98
CA THR A 69 -6.79 -15.23 5.80
C THR A 69 -6.07 -14.53 4.64
N ALA A 70 -6.71 -14.46 3.48
CA ALA A 70 -6.20 -13.76 2.29
C ALA A 70 -5.97 -12.25 2.52
N TRP A 71 -6.64 -11.68 3.52
CA TRP A 71 -6.54 -10.28 3.89
C TRP A 71 -6.05 -10.13 5.33
N HIS A 72 -5.24 -9.10 5.60
CA HIS A 72 -4.92 -8.72 6.97
C HIS A 72 -6.20 -8.42 7.74
N THR A 73 -6.32 -8.99 8.94
CA THR A 73 -7.38 -8.64 9.88
C THR A 73 -7.32 -7.14 10.19
N PRO A 74 -8.45 -6.50 10.58
CA PRO A 74 -8.46 -5.09 10.96
C PRO A 74 -7.39 -4.74 11.99
N GLU A 75 -7.26 -5.55 13.04
CA GLU A 75 -6.19 -5.42 14.07
C GLU A 75 -4.78 -5.57 13.49
N GLY A 76 -4.60 -6.43 12.48
CA GLY A 76 -3.33 -6.58 11.78
C GLY A 76 -2.96 -5.33 10.98
N ARG A 77 -3.94 -4.71 10.31
CA ARG A 77 -3.75 -3.45 9.60
C ARG A 77 -3.42 -2.32 10.55
N GLU A 78 -4.10 -2.24 11.69
CA GLU A 78 -3.80 -1.25 12.72
C GLU A 78 -2.40 -1.42 13.30
N ARG A 79 -1.98 -2.66 13.56
CA ARG A 79 -0.59 -2.93 14.02
C ARG A 79 0.44 -2.48 12.99
N ILE A 80 0.22 -2.78 11.71
CA ILE A 80 1.11 -2.34 10.62
C ILE A 80 1.11 -0.81 10.51
N LYS A 81 -0.06 -0.18 10.62
CA LYS A 81 -0.21 1.28 10.61
C LYS A 81 0.60 1.91 11.74
N GLN A 82 0.44 1.44 12.97
CA GLN A 82 1.18 1.94 14.13
C GLN A 82 2.69 1.77 13.96
N ALA A 83 3.14 0.62 13.46
CA ALA A 83 4.56 0.36 13.20
C ALA A 83 5.18 1.27 12.12
N LYS A 84 4.35 1.91 11.28
CA LYS A 84 4.79 2.79 10.17
C LYS A 84 4.43 4.26 10.39
N LEU A 85 3.89 4.61 11.56
CA LEU A 85 3.50 5.98 11.87
C LEU A 85 4.65 6.76 12.52
N GLY A 86 4.72 8.06 12.26
CA GLY A 86 5.63 8.98 12.94
C GLY A 86 7.10 8.60 12.79
N GLN A 87 7.85 8.63 13.90
CA GLN A 87 9.29 8.37 13.95
C GLN A 87 9.66 6.90 13.68
N SER A 88 8.71 5.97 13.80
CA SER A 88 8.91 4.56 13.43
C SER A 88 8.88 4.35 11.92
N ASN A 89 8.42 5.35 11.14
CA ASN A 89 8.56 5.32 9.69
C ASN A 89 10.04 5.41 9.31
N PRO A 90 10.60 4.45 8.54
CA PRO A 90 11.98 4.54 8.07
C PRO A 90 12.33 5.82 7.31
N ASN A 91 11.31 6.50 6.77
CA ASN A 91 11.44 7.76 6.06
C ASN A 91 10.91 8.96 6.87
N SER A 92 10.81 8.86 8.21
CA SER A 92 10.27 9.92 9.07
C SER A 92 11.02 11.24 8.92
N ASN A 93 12.34 11.16 8.71
CA ASN A 93 13.23 12.32 8.55
C ASN A 93 13.40 12.73 7.08
N GLY A 94 12.57 12.18 6.19
CA GLY A 94 12.68 12.38 4.74
C GLY A 94 13.65 11.42 4.06
N LEU A 95 13.69 11.51 2.73
CA LEU A 95 14.62 10.72 1.91
C LEU A 95 16.02 11.31 1.99
N THR A 96 17.02 10.44 2.15
CA THR A 96 18.43 10.82 2.07
C THR A 96 18.74 11.43 0.70
N GLU A 97 19.74 12.30 0.66
CA GLU A 97 20.14 12.97 -0.59
C GLU A 97 20.57 11.98 -1.67
N ALA A 98 21.34 10.96 -1.30
CA ALA A 98 21.73 9.88 -2.21
C ALA A 98 20.50 9.15 -2.81
N HIS A 99 19.47 8.88 -1.99
CA HIS A 99 18.24 8.24 -2.48
C HIS A 99 17.47 9.20 -3.39
N ARG A 100 17.36 10.49 -3.03
CA ARG A 100 16.72 11.50 -3.87
C ARG A 100 17.41 11.66 -5.22
N ALA A 101 18.74 11.69 -5.23
CA ALA A 101 19.55 11.76 -6.45
C ALA A 101 19.32 10.52 -7.32
N LYS A 102 19.32 9.31 -6.73
CA LYS A 102 19.02 8.07 -7.45
C LYS A 102 17.62 8.09 -8.07
N ILE A 103 16.59 8.54 -7.34
CA ILE A 103 15.23 8.67 -7.88
C ILE A 103 15.23 9.67 -9.04
N SER A 104 15.86 10.83 -8.86
CA SER A 104 15.93 11.87 -9.89
C SER A 104 16.61 11.35 -11.17
N GLN A 105 17.78 10.73 -11.05
CA GLN A 105 18.51 10.13 -12.17
C GLN A 105 17.67 9.05 -12.87
N THR A 106 17.01 8.19 -12.09
CA THR A 106 16.19 7.09 -12.63
C THR A 106 14.93 7.61 -13.34
N MET A 107 14.30 8.67 -12.83
CA MET A 107 13.01 9.13 -13.33
C MET A 107 13.13 10.18 -14.43
N THR A 108 14.20 10.97 -14.43
CA THR A 108 14.45 12.01 -15.43
C THR A 108 14.56 11.39 -16.81
N GLY A 109 13.74 11.85 -17.76
CA GLY A 109 13.77 11.40 -19.16
C GLY A 109 12.94 10.15 -19.48
N THR A 110 12.59 9.31 -18.49
CA THR A 110 11.92 8.01 -18.73
C THR A 110 10.52 8.05 -19.34
N ARG A 111 9.81 9.18 -19.25
CA ARG A 111 8.41 9.32 -19.70
C ARG A 111 8.22 10.48 -20.68
N ARG A 112 9.24 10.76 -21.50
CA ARG A 112 9.22 11.84 -22.50
C ARG A 112 9.06 11.27 -23.91
N GLY A 113 8.48 12.05 -24.81
CA GLY A 113 8.30 11.68 -26.21
C GLY A 113 7.61 10.33 -26.35
N GLU A 114 8.27 9.41 -27.05
CA GLU A 114 7.76 8.05 -27.34
C GLU A 114 7.69 7.15 -26.11
N PHE A 115 8.49 7.44 -25.08
CA PHE A 115 8.50 6.68 -23.82
C PHE A 115 7.36 7.08 -22.88
N ASN A 116 6.57 8.12 -23.23
CA ASN A 116 5.36 8.42 -22.49
C ASN A 116 4.34 7.29 -22.70
N PRO A 117 3.77 6.66 -21.65
CA PRO A 117 2.75 5.62 -21.78
C PRO A 117 1.48 6.05 -22.56
N MET A 118 1.29 7.37 -22.72
CA MET A 118 0.20 7.95 -23.50
C MET A 118 0.62 8.34 -24.93
N TYR A 119 1.86 8.09 -25.34
CA TYR A 119 2.31 8.37 -26.70
C TYR A 119 1.51 7.56 -27.72
N GLY A 120 1.11 8.21 -28.82
CA GLY A 120 0.25 7.62 -29.85
C GLY A 120 -1.19 7.33 -29.42
N ARG A 121 -1.60 7.63 -28.18
CA ARG A 121 -2.97 7.43 -27.70
C ARG A 121 -3.77 8.73 -27.76
N THR A 122 -5.04 8.63 -28.13
CA THR A 122 -5.99 9.75 -28.11
C THR A 122 -7.03 9.55 -27.00
N HIS A 123 -7.50 10.66 -26.42
CA HIS A 123 -8.59 10.62 -25.45
C HIS A 123 -9.93 10.28 -26.12
N LYS A 124 -10.76 9.49 -25.44
CA LYS A 124 -12.14 9.22 -25.87
C LYS A 124 -12.98 10.48 -25.80
N ALA A 125 -14.03 10.58 -26.63
CA ALA A 125 -14.94 11.72 -26.66
C ALA A 125 -15.50 12.10 -25.27
N LYS A 126 -15.95 11.10 -24.49
CA LYS A 126 -16.43 11.30 -23.12
C LYS A 126 -15.37 11.91 -22.19
N THR A 127 -14.11 11.51 -22.33
CA THR A 127 -13.01 12.08 -21.53
C THR A 127 -12.75 13.53 -21.91
N ILE A 128 -12.80 13.85 -23.21
CA ILE A 128 -12.66 15.22 -23.71
C ILE A 128 -13.79 16.10 -23.17
N GLU A 129 -15.02 15.60 -23.17
CA GLU A 129 -16.18 16.30 -22.60
C GLU A 129 -15.98 16.60 -21.11
N LEU A 130 -15.54 15.63 -20.31
CA LEU A 130 -15.24 15.84 -18.89
C LEU A 130 -14.14 16.87 -18.66
N ILE A 131 -13.09 16.87 -19.50
CA ILE A 131 -12.03 17.89 -19.45
C ILE A 131 -12.62 19.28 -19.73
N ARG A 132 -13.47 19.40 -20.75
CA ARG A 132 -14.14 20.66 -21.12
C ARG A 132 -15.06 21.16 -20.01
N GLN A 133 -15.91 20.30 -19.46
CA GLN A 133 -16.80 20.63 -18.35
C GLN A 133 -16.00 21.11 -17.12
N LYS A 134 -14.93 20.40 -16.75
CA LYS A 134 -14.05 20.83 -15.66
C LYS A 134 -13.33 22.13 -15.96
N ALA A 135 -12.91 22.36 -17.21
CA ALA A 135 -12.27 23.61 -17.59
C ALA A 135 -13.24 24.80 -17.51
N PHE A 136 -14.48 24.60 -17.96
CA PHE A 136 -15.54 25.60 -17.87
C PHE A 136 -15.92 25.93 -16.42
N ALA A 137 -15.99 24.91 -15.55
CA ALA A 137 -16.31 25.09 -14.13
C ALA A 137 -15.15 25.67 -13.30
N ARG A 138 -13.94 25.83 -13.86
CA ARG A 138 -12.83 26.45 -13.12
C ARG A 138 -13.15 27.92 -12.87
N PRO A 139 -13.00 28.42 -11.63
CA PRO A 139 -13.15 29.84 -11.36
C PRO A 139 -12.10 30.62 -12.15
N LYS A 140 -12.46 31.85 -12.54
CA LYS A 140 -11.51 32.77 -13.17
C LYS A 140 -10.36 33.00 -12.19
N MET A 141 -9.13 32.88 -12.67
CA MET A 141 -7.94 33.14 -11.88
C MET A 141 -7.34 34.48 -12.28
N ARG A 142 -6.83 35.25 -11.33
CA ARG A 142 -6.13 36.52 -11.54
C ARG A 142 -4.81 36.49 -10.78
N TRP A 143 -3.80 37.11 -11.38
CA TRP A 143 -2.50 37.27 -10.75
C TRP A 143 -2.58 38.35 -9.68
N CYS A 144 -2.09 38.05 -8.49
CA CYS A 144 -1.77 39.03 -7.46
C CYS A 144 -0.28 38.97 -7.12
N VAL A 145 0.22 40.04 -6.52
CA VAL A 145 1.63 40.19 -6.17
C VAL A 145 1.74 40.77 -4.77
N GLU A 146 2.60 40.17 -3.96
CA GLU A 146 2.90 40.67 -2.61
C GLU A 146 3.94 41.81 -2.67
N PRO A 147 4.07 42.63 -1.61
CA PRO A 147 5.07 43.71 -1.56
C PRO A 147 6.53 43.29 -1.80
N SER A 148 6.85 42.01 -1.56
CA SER A 148 8.16 41.42 -1.84
C SER A 148 8.46 41.26 -3.34
N GLY A 149 7.43 41.37 -4.20
CA GLY A 149 7.51 41.15 -5.64
C GLY A 149 7.17 39.71 -6.09
N LYS A 150 6.82 38.80 -5.19
CA LYS A 150 6.42 37.44 -5.55
C LYS A 150 4.99 37.42 -6.09
N SER A 151 4.79 36.75 -7.23
CA SER A 151 3.50 36.62 -7.88
C SER A 151 2.78 35.32 -7.53
N HIS A 152 1.47 35.41 -7.33
CA HIS A 152 0.57 34.33 -6.96
C HIS A 152 -0.62 34.31 -7.92
N LEU A 153 -1.06 33.11 -8.32
CA LEU A 153 -2.27 32.93 -9.12
C LEU A 153 -3.39 32.46 -8.20
N ILE A 154 -4.35 33.35 -7.94
CA ILE A 154 -5.48 33.07 -7.06
C ILE A 154 -6.79 33.24 -7.82
N ARG A 155 -7.91 32.86 -7.19
CA ARG A 155 -9.22 33.08 -7.79
C ARG A 155 -9.53 34.58 -7.84
N ALA A 156 -10.09 35.03 -8.96
CA ALA A 156 -10.41 36.43 -9.22
C ALA A 156 -11.57 36.97 -8.37
N ASP A 157 -12.38 36.07 -7.79
CA ASP A 157 -13.47 36.37 -6.87
C ASP A 157 -13.03 36.42 -5.39
N GLY A 158 -11.77 36.07 -5.09
CA GLY A 158 -11.24 36.13 -3.74
C GLY A 158 -10.71 37.52 -3.38
N GLU A 159 -10.84 37.89 -2.11
CA GLU A 159 -10.17 39.07 -1.55
C GLU A 159 -8.66 38.81 -1.44
N ILE A 160 -7.87 39.86 -1.72
CA ILE A 160 -6.43 39.86 -1.47
C ILE A 160 -6.14 40.64 -0.19
N PRO A 161 -5.03 40.33 0.51
CA PRO A 161 -4.58 41.15 1.62
C PRO A 161 -4.40 42.62 1.19
N GLU A 162 -4.64 43.57 2.10
CA GLU A 162 -4.63 45.01 1.80
C GLU A 162 -3.32 45.50 1.17
N GLU A 163 -2.18 44.90 1.50
CA GLU A 163 -0.87 45.29 0.98
C GLU A 163 -0.57 44.67 -0.40
N TRP A 164 -1.39 43.73 -0.86
CA TRP A 164 -1.17 43.02 -2.11
C TRP A 164 -1.85 43.75 -3.26
N GLN A 165 -1.30 43.59 -4.46
CA GLN A 165 -1.82 44.23 -5.64
C GLN A 165 -2.25 43.21 -6.68
N TRP A 166 -3.31 43.53 -7.42
CA TRP A 166 -3.67 42.76 -8.59
C TRP A 166 -2.71 43.06 -9.75
N GLY A 167 -1.99 42.04 -10.21
CA GLY A 167 -1.01 42.15 -11.29
C GLY A 167 0.07 41.08 -11.18
N ARG A 168 1.00 41.10 -12.14
CA ARG A 168 2.21 40.27 -12.12
C ARG A 168 3.41 40.96 -11.49
N TYR A 169 3.35 42.28 -11.35
CA TYR A 169 4.43 43.14 -10.89
C TYR A 169 3.89 44.08 -9.83
N TYR A 170 4.64 44.24 -8.76
CA TYR A 170 4.29 45.15 -7.67
C TYR A 170 4.65 46.58 -8.10
N ASP A 171 3.68 47.48 -8.01
CA ASP A 171 3.88 48.90 -8.30
C ASP A 171 3.58 49.73 -7.05
N LYS A 172 4.63 50.28 -6.46
CA LYS A 172 4.55 51.05 -5.21
C LYS A 172 3.63 52.28 -5.31
N TYR A 173 3.40 52.81 -6.52
CA TYR A 173 2.61 54.03 -6.72
C TYR A 173 1.17 53.74 -7.16
N ARG A 174 0.82 52.47 -7.36
CA ARG A 174 -0.53 52.11 -7.77
C ARG A 174 -1.47 52.16 -6.56
N PRO A 175 -2.61 52.86 -6.66
CA PRO A 175 -3.62 52.82 -5.61
C PRO A 175 -4.10 51.37 -5.43
N ASN A 176 -4.21 50.92 -4.17
CA ASN A 176 -4.87 49.66 -3.86
C ASN A 176 -6.39 49.92 -4.01
N GLU A 177 -6.93 49.57 -5.18
CA GLU A 177 -8.38 49.55 -5.47
C GLU A 177 -9.06 48.31 -4.88
#